data_AF-A0A7X7B9R4-F1
#
_entry.id   AF-A0A7X7B9R4-F1
#
_cell.length_a   1.000
_cell.length_b   1.000
_cell.length_c   1.000
_cell.angle_alpha   90.00
_cell.angle_beta   90.00
_cell.angle_gamma   90.00
#
_symmetry.space_group_name_H-M   'P 1'
#
loop_
_entity.id
_entity.type
_entity.pdbx_description
1 polymer ?
#
loop_
_entity_poly.entity_id
_entity_poly.type
_entity_poly.pdbx_seq_one_letter_code
_entity_poly.pdbx_strand_id
1 'polypeptide(L)'
;MKRCVNLRYVALPLLLGTAAQAASVVWPAVEVGPYSASSYGISSDLSSGGGAAVLVDVLPGPGPEFTLQSFYMTIGIGHRWFATQYGAVLDASALLNADFLLNGDTMEFGSIEMPYNQVFYLGFSLDEGPLSGPYNNTPDHYIYGWAALLWNGTELTLVDSAAETTGVGIYAGTYNAIPEPSAAGLLLAGLAAFAMRRRHKRRPSG
;
A
#
# COMPACT_ATOMS: atom_id res chain seq x y z
N MET A 1 -46.80 53.31 7.94
CA MET A 1 -46.49 52.18 8.86
C MET A 1 -46.13 50.97 8.00
N LYS A 2 -44.89 50.81 7.53
CA LYS A 2 -43.79 50.01 8.13
C LYS A 2 -44.25 48.64 8.68
N ARG A 3 -43.90 47.57 7.96
CA ARG A 3 -43.39 46.30 8.52
C ARG A 3 -42.61 45.54 7.43
N CYS A 4 -41.29 45.77 7.39
CA CYS A 4 -40.34 44.90 6.72
C CYS A 4 -40.19 43.63 7.56
N VAL A 5 -40.47 42.46 6.98
CA VAL A 5 -40.14 41.16 7.60
C VAL A 5 -38.76 40.76 7.08
N ASN A 6 -37.74 40.98 7.90
CA ASN A 6 -36.39 40.46 7.70
C ASN A 6 -36.38 38.96 8.04
N LEU A 7 -36.52 38.10 7.04
CA LEU A 7 -36.21 36.67 7.17
C LEU A 7 -34.70 36.49 6.97
N ARG A 8 -33.97 36.59 8.09
CA ARG A 8 -32.58 36.13 8.19
C ARG A 8 -32.60 34.60 8.12
N TYR A 9 -32.14 34.01 7.02
CA TYR A 9 -31.82 32.59 6.98
C TYR A 9 -30.56 32.38 7.82
N VAL A 10 -30.76 31.85 9.02
CA VAL A 10 -29.70 31.37 9.90
C VAL A 10 -29.00 30.23 9.17
N ALA A 11 -27.72 30.43 8.86
CA ALA A 11 -26.83 29.39 8.40
C ALA A 11 -26.65 28.37 9.54
N LEU A 12 -27.11 27.14 9.32
CA LEU A 12 -26.76 26.00 10.14
C LEU A 12 -25.69 25.21 9.37
N PRO A 13 -24.39 25.30 9.72
CA PRO A 13 -23.44 24.33 9.22
C PRO A 13 -23.72 23.02 9.97
N LEU A 14 -24.45 22.09 9.33
CA LEU A 14 -24.44 20.70 9.74
C LEU A 14 -23.00 20.19 9.54
N LEU A 15 -22.19 20.29 10.60
CA LEU A 15 -20.95 19.55 10.77
C LEU A 15 -21.33 18.07 10.97
N LEU A 16 -21.69 17.40 9.87
CA LEU A 16 -21.66 15.95 9.76
C LEU A 16 -20.19 15.54 9.61
N GLY A 17 -19.47 15.51 10.73
CA GLY A 17 -18.17 14.86 10.81
C GLY A 17 -18.36 13.36 10.74
N THR A 18 -18.41 12.79 9.53
CA THR A 18 -18.18 11.36 9.37
C THR A 18 -16.68 11.14 9.51
N ALA A 19 -16.27 10.34 10.50
CA ALA A 19 -14.89 9.90 10.62
C ALA A 19 -14.49 9.20 9.32
N ALA A 20 -13.57 9.79 8.55
CA ALA A 20 -12.79 9.01 7.61
C ALA A 20 -12.06 7.96 8.45
N GLN A 21 -12.11 6.70 8.05
CA GLN A 21 -11.32 5.69 8.74
C GLN A 21 -9.87 6.04 8.42
N ALA A 22 -9.11 6.44 9.44
CA ALA A 22 -7.72 6.80 9.21
C ALA A 22 -6.99 5.51 8.83
N ALA A 23 -6.37 5.49 7.65
CA ALA A 23 -5.50 4.40 7.24
C ALA A 23 -4.47 4.12 8.35
N SER A 24 -4.21 2.83 8.60
CA SER A 24 -3.34 2.38 9.67
C SER A 24 -1.99 2.00 9.10
N VAL A 25 -0.92 2.64 9.57
CA VAL A 25 0.46 2.38 9.14
C VAL A 25 1.26 1.77 10.29
N VAL A 26 1.93 0.64 10.03
CA VAL A 26 2.77 -0.10 10.97
C VAL A 26 4.25 0.08 10.61
N TRP A 27 5.09 0.20 11.64
CA TRP A 27 6.53 0.42 11.54
C TRP A 27 7.29 -0.15 12.75
N PRO A 28 8.39 -0.91 12.57
CA PRO A 28 8.85 -1.49 11.31
C PRO A 28 7.87 -2.55 10.81
N ALA A 29 7.80 -2.71 9.48
CA ALA A 29 6.90 -3.66 8.84
C ALA A 29 7.57 -4.98 8.44
N VAL A 30 8.89 -4.95 8.29
CA VAL A 30 9.73 -6.03 7.77
C VAL A 30 10.93 -6.23 8.68
N GLU A 31 11.38 -7.46 8.79
CA GLU A 31 12.66 -7.85 9.36
C GLU A 31 13.54 -8.46 8.27
N VAL A 32 14.85 -8.21 8.33
CA VAL A 32 15.84 -8.80 7.44
C VAL A 32 16.98 -9.36 8.27
N GLY A 33 17.43 -10.56 7.94
CA GLY A 33 18.55 -11.18 8.64
C GLY A 33 19.24 -12.26 7.81
N PRO A 34 20.50 -12.60 8.14
CA PRO A 34 21.22 -13.68 7.49
C PRO A 34 20.55 -15.03 7.81
N TYR A 35 20.35 -15.83 6.77
CA TYR A 35 19.92 -17.23 6.89
C TYR A 35 21.11 -18.19 6.74
N SER A 36 22.04 -17.85 5.85
CA SER A 36 23.26 -18.61 5.58
C SER A 36 24.43 -17.65 5.27
N ALA A 37 25.57 -18.17 4.82
CA ALA A 37 26.71 -17.35 4.41
C ALA A 37 26.43 -16.47 3.17
N SER A 38 25.46 -16.84 2.32
CA SER A 38 25.11 -16.12 1.08
C SER A 38 23.63 -15.78 0.95
N SER A 39 22.80 -16.22 1.90
CA SER A 39 21.35 -16.11 1.83
C SER A 39 20.80 -15.28 3.00
N TYR A 40 19.76 -14.50 2.71
CA TYR A 40 19.05 -13.66 3.66
C TYR A 40 17.57 -14.05 3.71
N GLY A 41 16.96 -13.91 4.88
CA GLY A 41 15.52 -13.93 5.04
C GLY A 41 14.98 -12.50 5.09
N ILE A 42 13.89 -12.26 4.38
CA ILE A 42 13.07 -11.05 4.49
C ILE A 42 11.69 -11.50 4.95
N SER A 43 11.22 -11.03 6.11
CA SER A 43 9.98 -11.49 6.72
C SER A 43 9.10 -10.36 7.26
N SER A 44 7.80 -10.58 7.32
CA SER A 44 6.81 -9.67 7.86
C SER A 44 5.73 -10.45 8.62
N ASP A 45 5.44 -10.06 9.86
CA ASP A 45 4.43 -10.70 10.72
C ASP A 45 3.15 -9.86 10.87
N LEU A 46 2.77 -9.19 9.78
CA LEU A 46 1.66 -8.23 9.77
C LEU A 46 0.30 -8.88 9.51
N SER A 47 0.26 -10.00 8.78
CA SER A 47 -1.00 -10.65 8.43
C SER A 47 -1.54 -11.47 9.60
N SER A 48 -2.83 -11.36 9.85
CA SER A 48 -3.56 -12.26 10.74
C SER A 48 -3.46 -13.76 10.37
N GLY A 49 -3.09 -14.08 9.12
CA GLY A 49 -2.82 -15.44 8.66
C GLY A 49 -1.45 -16.01 9.07
N GLY A 50 -0.62 -15.21 9.73
CA GLY A 50 0.76 -15.52 10.12
C GLY A 50 1.78 -14.70 9.34
N GLY A 51 3.06 -14.90 9.65
CA GLY A 51 4.15 -14.18 8.99
C GLY A 51 4.47 -14.67 7.58
N ALA A 52 4.66 -13.74 6.66
CA ALA A 52 5.18 -13.99 5.32
C ALA A 52 6.69 -13.86 5.33
N ALA A 53 7.41 -14.82 4.72
CA ALA A 53 8.86 -14.70 4.54
C ALA A 53 9.31 -15.20 3.17
N VAL A 54 10.30 -14.52 2.61
CA VAL A 54 11.03 -14.91 1.40
C VAL A 54 12.51 -15.10 1.74
N LEU A 55 13.12 -16.17 1.21
CA LEU A 55 14.57 -16.33 1.23
C LEU A 55 15.15 -15.88 -0.11
N VAL A 56 16.22 -15.10 -0.01
CA VAL A 56 16.89 -14.48 -1.14
C VAL A 56 18.40 -14.72 -1.07
N ASP A 57 19.01 -14.95 -2.22
CA ASP A 57 20.46 -14.91 -2.39
C ASP A 57 20.86 -13.53 -2.94
N VAL A 58 22.00 -13.01 -2.48
CA VAL A 58 22.63 -11.83 -3.07
C VAL A 58 23.78 -12.30 -3.94
N LEU A 59 23.58 -12.23 -5.25
CA LEU A 59 24.55 -12.69 -6.23
C LEU A 59 25.32 -11.50 -6.83
N PRO A 60 26.64 -11.63 -7.08
CA PRO A 60 27.38 -10.61 -7.81
C PRO A 60 26.92 -10.56 -9.27
N GLY A 61 26.60 -9.37 -9.77
CA GLY A 61 26.30 -9.14 -11.18
C GLY A 61 27.56 -8.98 -12.05
N PRO A 62 27.39 -8.79 -13.38
CA PRO A 62 28.50 -8.57 -14.31
C PRO A 62 29.21 -7.20 -14.17
N GLY A 63 28.68 -6.29 -13.33
CA GLY A 63 29.18 -4.94 -13.09
C GLY A 63 29.22 -4.59 -11.58
N PRO A 64 29.08 -3.31 -11.19
CA PRO A 64 28.93 -2.91 -9.78
C PRO A 64 27.54 -3.24 -9.22
N GLU A 65 26.70 -3.95 -9.97
CA GLU A 65 25.34 -4.31 -9.59
C GLU A 65 25.33 -5.69 -8.94
N PHE A 66 24.38 -5.88 -8.04
CA PHE A 66 24.14 -7.16 -7.38
C PHE A 66 22.73 -7.59 -7.69
N THR A 67 22.49 -8.89 -7.77
CA THR A 67 21.16 -9.43 -8.05
C THR A 67 20.60 -10.04 -6.78
N LEU A 68 19.42 -9.57 -6.37
CA LEU A 68 18.62 -10.23 -5.36
C LEU A 68 17.79 -11.30 -6.05
N GLN A 69 18.03 -12.57 -5.75
CA GLN A 69 17.32 -13.69 -6.35
C GLN A 69 16.52 -14.43 -5.28
N SER A 70 15.22 -14.59 -5.46
CA SER A 70 14.41 -15.40 -4.53
C SER A 70 14.52 -16.89 -4.87
N PHE A 71 14.46 -17.75 -3.84
CA PHE A 71 14.52 -19.20 -4.03
C PHE A 71 13.61 -20.00 -3.09
N TYR A 72 13.03 -19.37 -2.07
CA TYR A 72 12.10 -20.02 -1.16
C TYR A 72 11.13 -19.01 -0.56
N MET A 73 9.96 -19.48 -0.12
CA MET A 73 8.96 -18.67 0.55
C MET A 73 8.11 -19.46 1.55
N THR A 74 7.42 -18.75 2.44
CA THR A 74 6.38 -19.34 3.30
C THR A 74 5.15 -19.76 2.51
N ILE A 75 4.67 -20.98 2.71
CA ILE A 75 3.46 -21.48 2.06
C ILE A 75 2.25 -21.12 2.92
N GLY A 76 1.19 -20.58 2.31
CA GLY A 76 -0.10 -20.34 2.96
C GLY A 76 -0.52 -18.88 3.12
N ILE A 77 0.33 -17.93 2.71
CA ILE A 77 0.01 -16.50 2.67
C ILE A 77 0.31 -16.01 1.26
N GLY A 78 -0.69 -15.47 0.56
CA GLY A 78 -0.46 -14.77 -0.70
C GLY A 78 0.41 -13.56 -0.41
N HIS A 79 1.64 -13.59 -0.89
CA HIS A 79 2.55 -12.48 -0.75
C HIS A 79 3.33 -12.27 -2.03
N ARG A 80 3.51 -10.99 -2.36
CA ARG A 80 4.19 -10.57 -3.58
C ARG A 80 5.23 -9.55 -3.20
N TRP A 81 6.43 -9.69 -3.72
CA TRP A 81 7.55 -8.77 -3.52
C TRP A 81 8.04 -8.30 -4.88
N PHE A 82 8.26 -7.00 -5.05
CA PHE A 82 8.58 -6.42 -6.35
C PHE A 82 9.45 -5.18 -6.23
N ALA A 83 10.18 -4.87 -7.30
CA ALA A 83 10.99 -3.66 -7.38
C ALA A 83 10.11 -2.40 -7.32
N THR A 84 10.53 -1.39 -6.56
CA THR A 84 9.86 -0.08 -6.58
C THR A 84 10.86 1.05 -6.36
N GLN A 85 10.35 2.29 -6.32
CA GLN A 85 11.14 3.50 -6.12
C GLN A 85 10.53 4.39 -5.04
N TYR A 86 11.34 5.23 -4.41
CA TYR A 86 10.87 6.20 -3.42
C TYR A 86 9.71 7.05 -3.98
N GLY A 87 8.65 7.20 -3.18
CA GLY A 87 7.46 7.96 -3.50
C GLY A 87 6.49 7.28 -4.45
N ALA A 88 6.78 6.06 -4.94
CA ALA A 88 5.84 5.30 -5.76
C ALA A 88 4.60 4.89 -4.95
N VAL A 89 3.45 4.87 -5.63
CA VAL A 89 2.18 4.41 -5.07
C VAL A 89 2.20 2.89 -5.00
N LEU A 90 1.94 2.32 -3.83
CA LEU A 90 1.82 0.88 -3.59
C LEU A 90 0.39 0.54 -3.21
N ASP A 91 -0.38 0.10 -4.20
CA ASP A 91 -1.77 -0.36 -4.09
C ASP A 91 -2.01 -1.50 -5.09
N ALA A 92 -3.28 -1.89 -5.29
CA ALA A 92 -3.64 -2.94 -6.24
C ALA A 92 -3.16 -2.66 -7.67
N SER A 93 -3.05 -1.39 -8.07
CA SER A 93 -2.61 -1.02 -9.42
C SER A 93 -1.11 -1.22 -9.63
N ALA A 94 -0.31 -1.10 -8.56
CA ALA A 94 1.13 -1.34 -8.59
C ALA A 94 1.47 -2.78 -8.99
N LEU A 95 0.56 -3.74 -8.73
CA LEU A 95 0.79 -5.17 -8.95
C LEU A 95 0.58 -5.61 -10.42
N LEU A 96 -0.06 -4.79 -11.25
CA LEU A 96 -0.48 -5.22 -12.60
C LEU A 96 0.68 -5.46 -13.56
N ASN A 97 1.79 -4.74 -13.39
CA ASN A 97 2.99 -4.84 -14.23
C ASN A 97 4.26 -4.77 -13.37
N ALA A 98 4.18 -5.25 -12.14
CA ALA A 98 5.31 -5.24 -11.22
C ALA A 98 6.41 -6.18 -11.71
N ASP A 99 7.66 -5.75 -11.53
CA ASP A 99 8.82 -6.61 -11.69
C ASP A 99 9.01 -7.42 -10.41
N PHE A 100 8.49 -8.65 -10.41
CA PHE A 100 8.39 -9.46 -9.20
C PHE A 100 9.73 -10.10 -8.85
N LEU A 101 10.18 -9.84 -7.63
CA LEU A 101 11.15 -10.70 -6.96
C LEU A 101 10.52 -12.05 -6.65
N LEU A 102 9.26 -12.02 -6.21
CA LEU A 102 8.48 -13.18 -5.82
C LEU A 102 7.00 -12.87 -6.03
N ASN A 103 6.27 -13.80 -6.62
CA ASN A 103 4.81 -13.79 -6.63
C ASN A 103 4.29 -15.13 -6.09
N GLY A 104 3.79 -15.10 -4.85
CA GLY A 104 3.30 -16.29 -4.16
C GLY A 104 2.06 -16.93 -4.79
N ASP A 105 1.27 -16.16 -5.56
CA ASP A 105 0.04 -16.69 -6.18
C ASP A 105 0.35 -17.55 -7.41
N THR A 106 1.37 -17.17 -8.16
CA THR A 106 1.82 -17.89 -9.35
C THR A 106 3.01 -18.82 -9.08
N MET A 107 3.53 -18.82 -7.85
CA MET A 107 4.77 -19.51 -7.47
C MET A 107 5.96 -19.07 -8.33
N GLU A 108 6.00 -17.78 -8.71
CA GLU A 108 7.04 -17.22 -9.56
C GLU A 108 8.18 -16.65 -8.70
N PHE A 109 9.40 -17.13 -8.96
CA PHE A 109 10.62 -16.67 -8.30
C PHE A 109 11.47 -15.92 -9.33
N GLY A 110 11.62 -14.62 -9.09
CA GLY A 110 12.34 -13.70 -9.96
C GLY A 110 13.68 -13.26 -9.39
N SER A 111 14.27 -12.30 -10.07
CA SER A 111 15.53 -11.69 -9.69
C SER A 111 15.52 -10.20 -10.02
N ILE A 112 15.96 -9.35 -9.09
CA ILE A 112 16.00 -7.90 -9.28
C ILE A 112 17.43 -7.39 -9.11
N GLU A 113 17.83 -6.48 -9.98
CA GLU A 113 19.10 -5.75 -9.85
C GLU A 113 19.02 -4.71 -8.73
N MET A 114 20.02 -4.73 -7.85
CA MET A 114 20.22 -3.81 -6.76
C MET A 114 21.48 -2.98 -6.99
N PRO A 115 21.39 -1.64 -6.89
CA PRO A 115 22.55 -0.77 -7.00
C PRO A 115 23.47 -0.93 -5.77
N TYR A 116 24.79 -0.99 -6.02
CA TYR A 116 25.78 -1.05 -4.95
C TYR A 116 25.82 0.23 -4.12
N ASN A 117 25.83 0.06 -2.80
CA ASN A 117 25.93 1.13 -1.81
C ASN A 117 24.90 2.25 -2.01
N GLN A 118 23.71 1.88 -2.47
CA GLN A 118 22.56 2.77 -2.66
C GLN A 118 21.32 2.11 -2.07
N VAL A 119 20.40 2.94 -1.57
CA VAL A 119 19.14 2.46 -1.04
C VAL A 119 18.26 1.98 -2.19
N PHE A 120 17.83 0.73 -2.09
CA PHE A 120 16.92 0.06 -2.99
C PHE A 120 15.59 -0.18 -2.30
N TYR A 121 14.47 -0.02 -3.00
CA TYR A 121 13.14 -0.20 -2.42
C TYR A 121 12.48 -1.44 -2.98
N LEU A 122 12.06 -2.34 -2.10
CA LEU A 122 11.11 -3.41 -2.40
C LEU A 122 9.72 -2.97 -1.96
N GLY A 123 8.75 -3.09 -2.86
CA GLY A 123 7.34 -3.07 -2.51
C GLY A 123 6.87 -4.48 -2.19
N PHE A 124 5.86 -4.59 -1.33
CA PHE A 124 5.19 -5.86 -1.08
C PHE A 124 3.68 -5.71 -0.90
N SER A 125 2.98 -6.81 -1.16
CA SER A 125 1.56 -6.99 -0.88
C SER A 125 1.39 -8.30 -0.12
N LEU A 126 0.64 -8.31 0.98
CA LEU A 126 0.25 -9.50 1.74
C LEU A 126 -1.27 -9.64 1.77
N ASP A 127 -1.78 -10.86 1.79
CA ASP A 127 -3.18 -11.14 2.06
C ASP A 127 -3.51 -10.87 3.54
N GLU A 128 -4.59 -10.13 3.81
CA GLU A 128 -5.18 -10.00 5.16
C GLU A 128 -6.57 -10.68 5.22
N GLY A 129 -6.69 -11.71 6.07
CA GLY A 129 -7.97 -12.35 6.48
C GLY A 129 -8.68 -13.27 5.46
N PRO A 130 -9.68 -14.07 5.90
CA PRO A 130 -9.54 -15.13 6.89
C PRO A 130 -9.03 -16.44 6.24
N LEU A 131 -7.91 -16.98 6.75
CA LEU A 131 -7.48 -18.37 6.49
C LEU A 131 -8.38 -19.40 7.22
N SER A 132 -9.70 -19.24 7.18
CA SER A 132 -10.64 -20.14 7.87
C SER A 132 -11.88 -20.48 7.02
N GLY A 133 -11.72 -21.50 6.20
CA GLY A 133 -12.82 -22.15 5.45
C GLY A 133 -12.28 -22.86 4.21
N PRO A 134 -12.85 -24.02 3.82
CA PRO A 134 -12.47 -24.65 2.56
C PRO A 134 -12.99 -23.75 1.43
N TYR A 135 -12.08 -23.04 0.74
CA TYR A 135 -12.30 -22.39 -0.55
C TYR A 135 -12.89 -20.96 -0.61
N ASN A 136 -12.79 -20.13 0.43
CA ASN A 136 -12.94 -18.68 0.23
C ASN A 136 -11.54 -18.04 0.18
N ASN A 137 -10.95 -18.03 -1.00
CA ASN A 137 -9.56 -17.60 -1.25
C ASN A 137 -9.45 -16.09 -1.55
N THR A 138 -10.39 -15.28 -1.10
CA THR A 138 -10.36 -13.83 -1.38
C THR A 138 -10.10 -13.10 -0.07
N PRO A 139 -8.96 -12.40 0.05
CA PRO A 139 -8.66 -11.66 1.25
C PRO A 139 -9.66 -10.51 1.44
N ASP A 140 -9.94 -10.15 2.69
CA ASP A 140 -10.83 -9.03 3.02
C ASP A 140 -10.25 -7.72 2.50
N HIS A 141 -8.93 -7.60 2.60
CA HIS A 141 -8.12 -6.56 1.97
C HIS A 141 -6.66 -7.03 1.89
N TYR A 142 -5.83 -6.24 1.23
CA TYR A 142 -4.39 -6.48 1.16
C TYR A 142 -3.65 -5.53 2.09
N ILE A 143 -2.56 -6.00 2.70
CA ILE A 143 -1.56 -5.13 3.33
C ILE A 143 -0.59 -4.70 2.22
N TYR A 144 -0.34 -3.40 2.10
CA TYR A 144 0.67 -2.88 1.17
C TYR A 144 1.81 -2.26 1.95
N GLY A 145 3.04 -2.62 1.63
CA GLY A 145 4.19 -2.08 2.32
C GLY A 145 5.43 -2.00 1.48
N TRP A 146 6.49 -1.51 2.09
CA TRP A 146 7.80 -1.39 1.47
C TRP A 146 8.92 -1.69 2.46
N ALA A 147 10.06 -2.11 1.92
CA ALA A 147 11.33 -2.24 2.62
C ALA A 147 12.43 -1.51 1.85
N ALA A 148 13.16 -0.65 2.53
CA ALA A 148 14.37 -0.01 2.02
C ALA A 148 15.57 -0.87 2.41
N LEU A 149 16.27 -1.39 1.41
CA LEU A 149 17.43 -2.26 1.57
C LEU A 149 18.70 -1.56 1.11
N LEU A 150 19.82 -1.87 1.75
CA LEU A 150 21.14 -1.40 1.35
C LEU A 150 22.12 -2.58 1.33
N TRP A 151 22.75 -2.78 0.17
CA TRP A 151 23.85 -3.73 0.02
C TRP A 151 25.18 -2.97 -0.07
N ASN A 152 26.09 -3.25 0.85
CA ASN A 152 27.42 -2.59 0.92
C ASN A 152 28.56 -3.42 0.32
N GLY A 153 28.26 -4.58 -0.28
CA GLY A 153 29.25 -5.55 -0.78
C GLY A 153 29.54 -6.71 0.16
N THR A 154 29.10 -6.61 1.42
CA THR A 154 29.33 -7.63 2.45
C THR A 154 28.05 -8.04 3.17
N GLU A 155 27.14 -7.10 3.40
CA GLU A 155 25.93 -7.31 4.18
C GLU A 155 24.73 -6.65 3.51
N LEU A 156 23.60 -7.36 3.52
CA LEU A 156 22.30 -6.82 3.16
C LEU A 156 21.64 -6.28 4.42
N THR A 157 21.41 -4.98 4.47
CA THR A 157 20.87 -4.30 5.64
C THR A 157 19.49 -3.75 5.34
N LEU A 158 18.57 -3.90 6.29
CA LEU A 158 17.30 -3.18 6.29
C LEU A 158 17.53 -1.76 6.79
N VAL A 159 17.34 -0.78 5.92
CA VAL A 159 17.43 0.64 6.25
C VAL A 159 16.16 1.09 6.95
N ASP A 160 15.00 0.73 6.39
CA ASP A 160 13.69 1.16 6.88
C ASP A 160 12.56 0.29 6.27
N SER A 161 11.38 0.24 6.88
CA SER A 161 10.20 -0.44 6.29
C SER A 161 8.88 0.03 6.89
N ALA A 162 7.83 0.19 6.10
CA ALA A 162 6.50 0.50 6.59
C ALA A 162 5.41 -0.22 5.79
N ALA A 163 4.24 -0.41 6.39
CA ALA A 163 3.10 -1.04 5.75
C ALA A 163 1.79 -0.42 6.18
N GLU A 164 0.83 -0.39 5.27
CA GLU A 164 -0.54 0.07 5.45
C GLU A 164 -1.47 -1.15 5.49
N THR A 165 -2.28 -1.25 6.54
CA THR A 165 -3.02 -2.48 6.93
C THR A 165 -4.54 -2.34 6.82
N THR A 166 -5.04 -1.42 6.00
CA THR A 166 -6.48 -1.22 5.75
C THR A 166 -6.85 -1.41 4.28
N GLY A 167 -5.85 -1.59 3.40
CA GLY A 167 -6.04 -1.93 2.00
C GLY A 167 -6.14 -0.73 1.06
N VAL A 168 -5.90 0.48 1.57
CA VAL A 168 -5.91 1.71 0.75
C VAL A 168 -4.60 1.89 0.00
N GLY A 169 -3.50 1.38 0.53
CA GLY A 169 -2.15 1.48 -0.04
C GLY A 169 -1.28 2.57 0.60
N ILE A 170 0.00 2.60 0.24
CA ILE A 170 1.03 3.46 0.84
C ILE A 170 1.99 4.02 -0.20
N TYR A 171 2.65 5.14 0.08
CA TYR A 171 3.78 5.61 -0.74
C TYR A 171 5.10 5.01 -0.26
N ALA A 172 5.83 4.36 -1.17
CA ALA A 172 7.13 3.73 -0.91
C ALA A 172 8.14 4.72 -0.30
N GLY A 173 8.88 4.28 0.72
CA GLY A 173 9.84 5.12 1.43
C GLY A 173 9.23 6.21 2.30
N THR A 174 7.92 6.17 2.55
CA THR A 174 7.22 7.11 3.43
C THR A 174 6.32 6.38 4.43
N TYR A 175 5.87 7.09 5.46
CA TYR A 175 4.83 6.62 6.39
C TYR A 175 3.43 7.14 6.03
N ASN A 176 3.25 7.64 4.81
CA ASN A 176 1.99 8.21 4.36
C ASN A 176 1.18 7.15 3.59
N ALA A 177 0.01 6.79 4.14
CA ALA A 177 -0.98 6.03 3.40
C ALA A 177 -1.61 6.86 2.28
N ILE A 178 -2.16 6.19 1.27
CA ILE A 178 -2.95 6.83 0.21
C ILE A 178 -4.23 7.39 0.85
N PRO A 179 -4.56 8.68 0.65
CA PRO A 179 -5.74 9.27 1.25
C PRO A 179 -7.02 8.57 0.75
N GLU A 180 -7.87 8.13 1.67
CA GLU A 180 -9.21 7.69 1.31
C GLU A 180 -10.00 8.85 0.69
N PRO A 181 -10.72 8.64 -0.43
CA PRO A 181 -11.67 9.63 -0.91
C PRO A 181 -12.77 9.81 0.14
N SER A 182 -12.79 10.96 0.83
CA SER A 182 -13.77 11.18 1.90
C SER A 182 -15.20 11.04 1.37
N ALA A 183 -15.95 10.08 1.92
CA ALA A 183 -17.36 9.88 1.56
C ALA A 183 -18.18 11.16 1.75
N ALA A 184 -17.84 11.96 2.77
CA ALA A 184 -18.41 13.29 2.98
C ALA A 184 -18.10 14.28 1.84
N GLY A 185 -16.86 14.30 1.32
CA GLY A 185 -16.49 15.14 0.19
C GLY A 185 -17.27 14.78 -1.07
N LEU A 186 -17.42 13.47 -1.35
CA LEU A 186 -18.25 12.98 -2.46
C LEU A 186 -19.73 13.32 -2.28
N LEU A 187 -20.27 13.17 -1.06
CA LEU A 187 -21.65 13.55 -0.74
C LEU A 187 -21.90 15.05 -0.90
N LEU A 188 -21.00 15.89 -0.41
CA LEU A 188 -21.11 17.35 -0.53
C LEU A 188 -20.98 17.80 -1.99
N ALA A 189 -20.05 17.23 -2.75
CA ALA A 189 -19.93 17.48 -4.19
C ALA A 189 -21.21 17.05 -4.94
N GLY A 190 -21.77 15.88 -4.60
CA GLY A 190 -23.04 15.39 -5.12
C GLY A 190 -24.20 16.35 -4.82
N LEU A 191 -24.33 16.78 -3.56
CA LEU A 191 -25.37 17.75 -3.13
C LEU A 191 -25.23 19.10 -3.84
N ALA A 192 -23.99 19.59 -4.02
CA ALA A 192 -23.71 20.82 -4.76
C ALA A 192 -24.13 20.69 -6.24
N ALA A 193 -23.77 19.58 -6.89
CA ALA A 193 -24.17 19.30 -8.27
C ALA A 193 -25.70 19.19 -8.41
N PHE A 194 -26.38 18.52 -7.48
CA PHE A 194 -27.84 18.44 -7.44
C PHE A 194 -28.51 19.82 -7.24
N ALA A 195 -27.96 20.65 -6.35
CA ALA A 195 -28.45 22.01 -6.12
C ALA A 195 -28.27 22.90 -7.36
N MET A 196 -27.12 22.83 -8.04
CA MET A 196 -26.87 23.54 -9.29
C MET A 196 -27.82 23.07 -10.42
N ARG A 197 -28.04 21.76 -10.57
CA ARG A 197 -28.97 21.20 -11.56
C ARG A 197 -30.41 21.65 -11.32
N ARG A 198 -30.86 21.73 -10.07
CA ARG A 198 -32.19 22.26 -9.72
C ARG A 198 -32.35 23.75 -10.06
N ARG A 199 -31.29 24.56 -9.92
CA ARG A 199 -31.31 25.97 -10.29
C ARG A 199 -31.39 26.17 -11.81
N HIS A 200 -30.69 25.35 -12.59
CA HIS A 200 -30.75 25.41 -14.06
C HIS A 200 -32.13 25.05 -14.64
N LYS A 201 -32.81 24.03 -14.10
CA LYS A 201 -34.18 23.66 -14.56
C LYS A 201 -35.26 24.69 -14.24
N ARG A 202 -35.01 25.61 -13.31
CA ARG A 202 -35.98 26.64 -12.88
C ARG A 202 -35.77 28.00 -13.55
N ARG A 203 -34.79 28.15 -14.45
CA ARG A 203 -34.72 29.32 -15.32
C ARG A 203 -35.81 29.18 -16.40
N PRO A 204 -36.86 30.03 -16.40
CA PRO A 204 -37.79 30.07 -17.52
C PRO A 204 -36.98 30.53 -18.74
N SER A 205 -37.02 29.76 -19.83
CA SER A 205 -36.78 30.31 -21.16
C SER A 205 -37.82 31.41 -21.35
N GLY A 206 -37.35 32.66 -21.49
CA GLY A 206 -38.19 33.78 -21.91
C GLY A 206 -38.82 33.53 -23.26
#